data_AF-A0A537EY67-F1
#
_entry.id   AF-A0A537EY67-F1
#
_cell.length_a   1.000
_cell.length_b   1.000
_cell.length_c   1.000
_cell.angle_alpha   90.00
_cell.angle_beta   90.00
_cell.angle_gamma   90.00
#
_symmetry.space_group_name_H-M   'P 1'
#
loop_
_entity.id
_entity.type
_entity.pdbx_description
1 polymer ?
#
loop_
_entity_poly.entity_id
_entity_poly.type
_entity_poly.pdbx_seq_one_letter_code
_entity_poly.pdbx_strand_id
1 'polypeptide(L)' 'MPHHRYKLPDLPYAYNALVPTISEEIMKLHHDKHHLAYVNGANAALDKLQKARETGFAGVDVKGIERDLAFHGSG' A
#
# COMPACT_ATOMS: atom_id res chain seq x y z
N MET A 1 -15.92 3.37 13.22
CA MET A 1 -15.69 1.97 12.80
C MET A 1 -14.30 1.88 12.18
N PRO A 2 -13.44 0.96 12.61
CA PRO A 2 -12.12 0.79 11.99
C PRO A 2 -12.27 0.31 10.55
N HIS A 3 -11.42 0.81 9.66
CA HIS A 3 -11.39 0.40 8.26
C HIS A 3 -10.67 -0.95 8.09
N HIS A 4 -11.04 -1.70 7.05
CA HIS A 4 -10.29 -2.89 6.67
C HIS A 4 -8.88 -2.50 6.22
N ARG A 5 -7.87 -3.23 6.69
CA ARG A 5 -6.46 -2.98 6.35
C ARG A 5 -6.02 -3.88 5.21
N TYR A 6 -5.29 -3.29 4.27
CA TYR A 6 -4.59 -4.03 3.22
C TYR A 6 -3.49 -4.90 3.83
N LYS A 7 -3.23 -6.04 3.19
CA LYS A 7 -2.15 -6.97 3.51
C LYS A 7 -1.36 -7.25 2.24
N LEU A 8 -0.05 -7.42 2.37
CA LEU A 8 0.79 -7.91 1.28
C LEU A 8 0.44 -9.39 1.06
N PRO A 9 -0.08 -9.77 -0.12
CA PRO A 9 -0.34 -11.18 -0.42
C PRO A 9 0.99 -11.90 -0.66
N ASP A 10 1.12 -13.13 -0.19
CA ASP A 10 2.27 -13.96 -0.53
C ASP A 10 2.27 -14.29 -2.03
N LEU A 11 3.46 -14.42 -2.61
CA LEU A 11 3.59 -14.92 -3.98
C LEU A 11 3.10 -16.37 -4.06
N PRO A 12 2.37 -16.75 -5.11
CA PRO A 12 1.90 -18.13 -5.30
C PRO A 12 3.02 -19.08 -5.79
N TYR A 13 4.26 -18.60 -5.86
CA TYR A 13 5.43 -19.32 -6.33
C TYR A 13 6.72 -18.75 -5.71
N ALA A 14 7.83 -19.49 -5.83
CA ALA A 14 9.14 -19.03 -5.38
C ALA A 14 9.66 -17.84 -6.22
N TYR A 15 10.47 -16.96 -5.63
CA TYR A 15 10.98 -15.75 -6.31
C TYR A 15 11.72 -16.00 -7.63
N ASN A 16 12.32 -17.18 -7.81
CA ASN A 16 13.06 -17.56 -9.02
C ASN A 16 12.21 -18.32 -10.06
N ALA A 17 10.92 -18.53 -9.82
CA ALA A 17 10.06 -19.34 -10.69
C ALA A 17 9.90 -18.78 -12.11
N LEU A 18 10.23 -17.49 -12.31
CA LEU A 18 10.09 -16.78 -13.59
C LEU A 18 11.42 -16.62 -14.35
N VAL A 19 12.51 -17.21 -13.85
CA VAL A 19 13.81 -17.21 -14.53
C VAL A 19 13.73 -18.09 -15.78
N PRO A 20 14.32 -17.69 -16.93
CA PRO A 20 15.20 -16.53 -17.14
C PRO A 20 14.48 -15.23 -17.53
N THR A 21 13.16 -15.25 -17.68
CA THR A 21 12.38 -14.09 -18.15
C THR A 21 12.41 -12.92 -17.17
N ILE A 22 12.30 -13.20 -15.87
CA ILE A 22 12.41 -12.20 -14.80
C ILE A 22 13.39 -12.72 -13.74
N SER A 23 14.34 -11.90 -13.32
CA SER A 23 15.34 -12.31 -12.33
C SER A 23 14.75 -12.44 -10.93
N GLU A 24 15.29 -13.37 -10.13
CA GLU A 24 14.91 -13.54 -8.73
C GLU A 24 15.09 -12.26 -7.91
N GLU A 25 16.17 -11.52 -8.15
CA GLU A 25 16.45 -10.26 -7.48
C GLU A 25 15.36 -9.21 -7.73
N ILE A 26 14.90 -9.08 -8.97
CA ILE A 26 13.78 -8.18 -9.31
C ILE A 26 12.52 -8.61 -8.58
N MET A 27 12.20 -9.91 -8.55
CA MET A 27 11.01 -10.39 -7.86
C MET A 27 11.04 -10.10 -6.35
N LYS A 28 12.20 -10.29 -5.70
CA LYS A 28 12.38 -9.96 -4.28
C LYS A 28 12.21 -8.46 -4.03
N LEU A 29 12.88 -7.61 -4.81
CA LEU A 29 12.77 -6.16 -4.66
C LEU A 29 11.34 -5.67 -4.94
N HIS A 30 10.72 -6.16 -6.01
CA HIS A 30 9.39 -5.74 -6.42
C HIS A 30 8.34 -6.10 -5.39
N HIS A 31 8.34 -7.34 -4.89
CA HIS A 31 7.38 -7.79 -3.88
C HIS A 31 7.67 -7.22 -2.48
N ASP A 32 8.88 -7.46 -1.96
CA ASP A 32 9.18 -7.22 -0.53
C ASP A 32 9.44 -5.74 -0.22
N LYS A 33 9.73 -4.92 -1.24
CA LYS A 33 9.97 -3.49 -1.06
C LYS A 33 8.87 -2.65 -1.70
N HIS A 34 8.67 -2.78 -3.02
CA HIS A 34 7.74 -1.88 -3.72
C HIS A 34 6.28 -2.16 -3.36
N HIS A 35 5.80 -3.39 -3.52
CA HIS A 35 4.41 -3.74 -3.17
C HIS A 35 4.15 -3.57 -1.66
N LEU A 36 5.11 -3.94 -0.81
CA LEU A 36 5.02 -3.68 0.63
C LEU A 36 4.88 -2.17 0.95
N ALA A 37 5.59 -1.30 0.24
CA ALA A 37 5.48 0.15 0.43
C ALA A 37 4.09 0.67 0.05
N TYR A 38 3.46 0.14 -1.00
CA TYR A 38 2.08 0.48 -1.36
C TYR A 38 1.09 0.04 -0.28
N VAL A 39 1.15 -1.21 0.18
CA VAL A 39 0.30 -1.71 1.28
C VAL A 39 0.42 -0.83 2.53
N ASN A 40 1.65 -0.48 2.93
CA ASN A 40 1.89 0.35 4.10
C ASN A 40 1.38 1.79 3.90
N GLY A 41 1.60 2.38 2.74
CA GLY A 41 1.16 3.73 2.41
C GLY A 41 -0.37 3.86 2.36
N ALA A 42 -1.06 2.89 1.75
CA ALA A 42 -2.52 2.88 1.65
C ALA A 42 -3.16 2.79 3.04
N ASN A 43 -2.64 1.89 3.88
CA ASN A 43 -3.05 1.77 5.27
C ASN A 43 -2.83 3.05 6.08
N ALA A 44 -1.68 3.71 5.91
CA ALA A 44 -1.39 4.98 6.58
C ALA A 44 -2.32 6.11 6.12
N ALA A 45 -2.68 6.16 4.84
CA ALA A 45 -3.66 7.12 4.32
C ALA A 45 -5.06 6.87 4.91
N LEU A 46 -5.49 5.61 5.01
CA LEU A 46 -6.76 5.25 5.66
C LEU A 46 -6.78 5.60 7.15
N ASP A 47 -5.67 5.40 7.87
CA ASP A 47 -5.52 5.82 9.28
C ASP A 47 -5.71 7.34 9.43
N LYS A 48 -5.06 8.14 8.56
CA LYS A 48 -5.24 9.61 8.54
C LYS A 48 -6.67 10.00 8.23
N LEU A 49 -7.30 9.36 7.24
CA LEU A 49 -8.67 9.65 6.83
C LEU A 49 -9.68 9.29 7.92
N GLN A 50 -9.45 8.19 8.64
CA GLN A 50 -10.27 7.83 9.80
C GLN A 50 -10.17 8.87 10.90
N LYS A 51 -8.94 9.29 11.25
CA LYS A 51 -8.74 10.35 12.24
C LYS A 51 -9.43 11.65 11.82
N ALA A 52 -9.34 12.02 10.55
CA ALA A 52 -10.01 13.21 10.01
C ALA A 52 -11.54 13.16 10.19
N ARG A 53 -12.15 11.98 9.95
CA ARG A 53 -13.60 11.74 10.19
C ARG A 53 -13.97 11.90 11.66
N GLU A 54 -13.12 11.45 12.57
CA GLU A 54 -13.36 11.52 14.02
C GLU A 54 -13.18 12.94 14.56
N THR A 55 -12.27 13.74 13.99
CA THR A 55 -11.94 15.10 14.46
C THR A 55 -12.63 16.23 13.68
N GLY A 56 -13.46 15.93 12.69
CA GLY A 56 -14.29 16.93 12.00
C GLY A 56 -13.62 17.71 10.86
N PHE A 57 -12.58 17.16 10.24
CA PHE A 57 -11.91 17.64 9.00
C PHE A 57 -11.32 19.07 8.98
N ALA A 58 -11.64 19.94 9.93
CA ALA A 58 -11.15 21.31 9.96
C ALA A 58 -9.61 21.35 10.02
N GLY A 59 -8.98 22.01 9.05
CA GLY A 59 -7.52 22.11 8.93
C GLY A 59 -6.81 20.83 8.46
N VAL A 60 -7.55 19.78 8.07
CA VAL A 60 -6.99 18.55 7.52
C VAL A 60 -6.91 18.64 5.99
N ASP A 61 -5.74 18.32 5.42
CA ASP A 61 -5.56 18.21 3.96
C ASP A 61 -6.16 16.89 3.45
N VAL A 62 -7.49 16.85 3.31
CA VAL A 62 -8.21 15.68 2.80
C VAL A 62 -7.78 15.37 1.36
N LYS A 63 -7.52 16.37 0.52
CA LYS A 63 -7.08 16.16 -0.87
C LYS A 63 -5.74 15.43 -0.92
N GLY A 64 -4.79 15.82 -0.07
CA GLY A 64 -3.50 15.14 0.05
C GLY A 64 -3.67 13.69 0.49
N ILE A 65 -4.51 13.45 1.51
CA ILE A 65 -4.81 12.09 2.00
C ILE A 65 -5.43 11.22 0.91
N GLU A 66 -6.42 11.73 0.16
CA GLU A 66 -7.07 10.98 -0.91
C GLU A 66 -6.12 10.71 -2.08
N ARG A 67 -5.20 11.63 -2.40
CA ARG A 67 -4.15 11.40 -3.39
C ARG A 67 -3.20 10.29 -2.95
N ASP A 68 -2.77 10.32 -1.69
CA ASP A 68 -1.89 9.30 -1.13
C ASP A 68 -2.59 7.92 -1.14
N LEU A 69 -3.88 7.88 -0.76
CA LEU A 69 -4.69 6.68 -0.81
C LEU A 69 -4.86 6.17 -2.25
N ALA A 70 -5.12 7.04 -3.22
CA ALA A 70 -5.25 6.66 -4.62
C ALA A 70 -3.94 6.09 -5.17
N PHE A 71 -2.81 6.75 -4.91
CA PHE A 71 -1.50 6.28 -5.37
C PHE A 71 -1.17 4.92 -4.79
N HIS A 72 -1.15 4.82 -3.45
CA HIS A 72 -0.77 3.58 -2.77
C HIS A 72 -1.81 2.47 -2.88
N GLY A 73 -3.09 2.78 -3.09
CA GLY A 73 -4.15 1.78 -3.28
C GLY A 73 -4.22 1.21 -4.69
N SER A 74 -3.62 1.91 -5.67
CA SER A 74 -3.56 1.48 -7.07
C SER A 74 -2.28 0.74 -7.46
N GLY A 75 -1.25 0.79 -6.61
CA GLY A 75 0.05 0.16 -6.80
C GLY A 75 0.15 -1.17 -6.05
#